data_AF-A0A9E0UJZ4-F1
#
_entry.id   AF-A0A9E0UJZ4-F1
#
_cell.length_a   1.000
_cell.length_b   1.000
_cell.length_c   1.000
_cell.angle_alpha   90.00
_cell.angle_beta   90.00
_cell.angle_gamma   90.00
#
_symmetry.space_group_name_H-M   'P 1'
#
loop_
_entity.id
_entity.type
_entity.pdbx_description
1 polymer ?
#
loop_
_entity_poly.entity_id
_entity_poly.type
_entity_poly.pdbx_seq_one_letter_code
_entity_poly.pdbx_strand_id
1 'polypeptide(L)'
;MLPAPPRPAGRALPVPARYRRAAGFECLRADGKTPDYSHLDTCPEIQALPRRLPALRHDAQGRRRVDYRAMLALAAPLFINSGIQAVLNLTDTWFLGRISADATAAVGAIYWLVILFVLVLGGVAIAVQTLVAQAYGAGNRYGASEVTWGGLWVVALSAPLF
;
A
#
# COMPACT_ATOMS: atom_id res chain seq x y z
N MET A 1 -12.52 -41.20 12.84
CA MET A 1 -12.31 -39.93 13.57
C MET A 1 -10.85 -39.87 14.01
N LEU A 2 -10.01 -39.14 13.29
CA LEU A 2 -8.60 -38.90 13.67
C LEU A 2 -8.51 -37.53 14.37
N PRO A 3 -7.79 -37.40 15.50
CA PRO A 3 -7.59 -36.12 16.17
C PRO A 3 -6.74 -35.18 15.31
N ALA A 4 -7.08 -33.89 15.34
CA ALA A 4 -6.41 -32.85 14.55
C ALA A 4 -4.95 -32.64 14.99
N PRO A 5 -4.02 -32.29 14.08
CA PRO A 5 -2.63 -32.04 14.42
C PRO A 5 -2.46 -30.76 15.28
N PRO A 6 -1.48 -30.72 16.19
CA PRO A 6 -1.21 -29.55 17.02
C PRO A 6 -0.74 -28.37 16.17
N ARG A 7 -1.31 -27.18 16.43
CA ARG A 7 -0.96 -25.94 15.73
C ARG A 7 0.48 -25.53 16.08
N PRO A 8 1.31 -25.11 15.11
CA PRO A 8 2.65 -24.62 15.39
C PRO A 8 2.57 -23.35 16.24
N ALA A 9 3.37 -23.31 17.31
CA ALA A 9 3.50 -22.18 18.21
C ALA A 9 3.92 -20.92 17.44
N GLY A 10 2.95 -20.06 17.15
CA GLY A 10 3.17 -18.80 16.46
C GLY A 10 4.03 -17.88 17.32
N ARG A 11 5.16 -17.44 16.75
CA ARG A 11 5.98 -16.34 17.26
C ARG A 11 5.06 -15.18 17.67
N ALA A 12 5.11 -14.76 18.93
CA ALA A 12 4.32 -13.63 19.43
C ALA A 12 4.57 -12.40 18.54
N LEU A 13 3.53 -11.99 17.81
CA LEU A 13 3.60 -10.79 16.98
C LEU A 13 3.68 -9.55 17.88
N PRO A 14 4.58 -8.59 17.61
CA PRO A 14 4.67 -7.38 18.40
C PRO A 14 3.41 -6.53 18.19
N VAL A 15 2.53 -6.50 19.19
CA VAL A 15 1.32 -5.69 19.17
C VAL A 15 1.69 -4.20 19.35
N PRO A 16 1.28 -3.30 18.43
CA PRO A 16 1.61 -1.88 18.49
C PRO A 16 1.07 -1.23 19.78
N ALA A 17 1.86 -0.33 20.39
CA ALA A 17 1.63 0.22 21.73
C ALA A 17 0.27 0.91 21.94
N ARG A 18 -0.37 1.42 20.87
CA ARG A 18 -1.74 1.98 20.92
C ARG A 18 -2.80 0.95 21.31
N TYR A 19 -2.63 -0.32 20.94
CA TYR A 19 -3.56 -1.40 21.30
C TYR A 19 -3.31 -1.96 22.71
N ARG A 20 -2.11 -1.77 23.25
CA ARG A 20 -1.72 -2.23 24.60
C ARG A 20 -2.39 -1.47 25.74
N ARG A 21 -2.91 -0.26 25.47
CA ARG A 21 -3.69 0.52 26.47
C ARG A 21 -5.18 0.22 26.44
N ALA A 22 -5.70 -0.31 25.32
CA ALA A 22 -7.10 -0.70 25.19
C ALA A 22 -7.35 -2.11 25.72
N ALA A 23 -6.33 -2.97 25.69
CA ALA A 23 -6.32 -4.24 26.40
C ALA A 23 -5.91 -3.98 27.86
N GLY A 24 -6.86 -3.98 28.78
CA GLY A 24 -6.63 -4.11 30.22
C GLY A 24 -5.52 -5.12 30.48
N PHE A 25 -4.48 -4.67 31.18
CA PHE A 25 -3.23 -5.39 31.40
C PHE A 25 -3.38 -6.66 32.27
N GLU A 26 -4.59 -7.07 32.64
CA GLU A 26 -4.85 -8.17 33.58
C GLU A 26 -4.71 -9.56 32.95
N CYS A 27 -5.22 -9.82 31.73
CA CYS A 27 -5.07 -11.14 31.07
C CYS A 27 -3.66 -11.39 30.50
N LEU A 28 -2.87 -10.33 30.23
CA LEU A 28 -1.53 -10.42 29.64
C LEU A 28 -0.39 -10.48 30.66
N ARG A 29 -0.72 -10.54 31.96
CA ARG A 29 0.27 -10.76 33.02
C ARG A 29 0.71 -12.21 32.95
N ALA A 30 1.73 -12.44 32.12
CA ALA A 30 2.40 -13.72 31.97
C ALA A 30 2.90 -14.19 33.36
N ASP A 31 2.22 -15.16 33.94
CA ASP A 31 2.84 -16.03 34.94
C ASP A 31 4.05 -16.67 34.25
N GLY A 32 5.22 -16.61 34.88
CA GLY A 32 6.51 -17.06 34.34
C GLY A 32 6.64 -18.56 34.06
N LYS A 33 5.53 -19.26 33.83
CA LYS A 33 5.45 -20.67 33.46
C LYS A 33 4.89 -20.75 32.04
N THR A 34 5.46 -21.68 31.25
CA THR A 34 5.16 -21.96 29.83
C THR A 34 3.83 -21.41 29.33
N PRO A 35 3.80 -20.58 28.27
CA PRO A 35 2.61 -19.84 27.89
C PRO A 35 1.49 -20.80 27.47
N ASP A 36 0.49 -20.93 28.35
CA ASP A 36 -0.74 -21.66 28.12
C ASP A 36 -1.77 -20.71 27.52
N TYR A 37 -2.04 -20.92 26.23
CA TYR A 37 -2.92 -20.08 25.43
C TYR A 37 -4.40 -20.51 25.50
N SER A 38 -4.72 -21.61 26.22
CA SER A 38 -6.08 -22.17 26.29
C SER A 38 -7.10 -21.24 26.98
N HIS A 39 -6.62 -20.34 27.86
CA HIS A 39 -7.44 -19.38 28.59
C HIS A 39 -7.73 -18.08 27.81
N LEU A 40 -7.05 -17.84 26.69
CA LEU A 40 -7.20 -16.60 25.92
C LEU A 40 -8.55 -16.50 25.20
N ASP A 41 -9.15 -17.63 24.82
CA ASP A 41 -10.46 -17.67 24.18
C ASP A 41 -11.61 -17.28 25.13
N THR A 42 -11.36 -17.37 26.45
CA THR A 42 -12.30 -16.99 27.51
C THR A 42 -12.11 -15.55 28.00
N CYS A 43 -11.01 -14.86 27.62
CA CYS A 43 -10.82 -13.46 27.98
C CYS A 43 -11.83 -12.59 27.19
N PRO A 44 -12.76 -11.89 27.86
CA PRO A 44 -13.74 -11.02 27.20
C PRO A 44 -13.06 -9.90 26.39
N GLU A 45 -11.85 -9.50 26.80
CA GLU A 45 -10.98 -8.52 26.13
C GLU A 45 -10.54 -8.95 24.72
N ILE A 46 -10.16 -10.23 24.54
CA ILE A 46 -9.72 -10.79 23.25
C ILE A 46 -10.90 -11.01 22.32
N GLN A 47 -12.07 -11.34 22.88
CA GLN A 47 -13.33 -11.38 22.14
C GLN A 47 -13.80 -9.98 21.70
N ALA A 48 -13.47 -8.94 22.46
CA ALA A 48 -13.79 -7.54 22.14
C ALA A 48 -12.82 -6.90 21.13
N LEU A 49 -11.65 -7.50 20.88
CA LEU A 49 -10.79 -7.07 19.79
C LEU A 49 -11.55 -7.19 18.46
N PRO A 50 -11.48 -6.18 17.58
CA PRO A 50 -12.18 -6.22 16.31
C PRO A 50 -11.71 -7.42 15.49
N ARG A 51 -12.52 -8.50 15.49
CA ARG A 51 -12.34 -9.77 14.74
C ARG A 51 -12.32 -9.61 13.22
N ARG A 52 -12.04 -8.41 12.70
CA ARG A 52 -11.87 -8.17 11.28
C ARG A 52 -10.38 -7.99 11.01
N LEU A 53 -9.67 -9.11 10.90
CA LEU A 53 -8.44 -9.14 10.13
C LEU A 53 -8.81 -8.66 8.70
N PRO A 54 -8.40 -7.46 8.26
CA PRO A 54 -8.99 -6.78 7.09
C PRO A 54 -8.71 -7.44 5.74
N ALA A 55 -8.11 -8.63 5.71
CA ALA A 55 -7.61 -9.28 4.51
C ALA A 55 -8.47 -10.46 4.01
N LEU A 56 -9.56 -10.81 4.69
CA LEU A 56 -10.41 -11.94 4.30
C LEU A 56 -11.87 -11.51 4.11
N ARG A 57 -12.20 -11.00 2.92
CA ARG A 57 -13.61 -10.83 2.53
C ARG A 57 -14.21 -12.21 2.28
N HIS A 58 -15.16 -12.60 3.13
CA HIS A 58 -16.05 -13.73 2.92
C HIS A 58 -17.35 -13.20 2.29
N ASP A 59 -17.75 -13.78 1.16
CA ASP A 59 -19.11 -13.60 0.65
C ASP A 59 -20.12 -14.07 1.71
N ALA A 60 -21.39 -13.66 1.58
CA ALA A 60 -22.48 -14.00 2.50
C ALA A 60 -22.69 -15.52 2.72
N GLN A 61 -22.02 -16.38 1.94
CA GLN A 61 -22.04 -17.84 2.01
C GLN A 61 -20.68 -18.48 2.38
N GLY A 62 -19.68 -17.69 2.80
CA GLY A 62 -18.41 -18.21 3.34
C GLY A 62 -17.46 -18.87 2.32
N ARG A 63 -17.74 -18.82 1.01
CA ARG A 63 -16.87 -19.39 -0.03
C ARG A 63 -15.88 -18.34 -0.55
N ARG A 64 -14.60 -18.70 -0.67
CA ARG A 64 -13.56 -17.88 -1.32
C ARG A 64 -13.79 -17.88 -2.84
N ARG A 65 -14.64 -17.00 -3.36
CA ARG A 65 -14.81 -16.88 -4.81
C ARG A 65 -14.06 -15.64 -5.30
N VAL A 66 -13.13 -15.87 -6.22
CA VAL A 66 -12.47 -14.79 -6.93
C VAL A 66 -13.42 -14.33 -8.03
N ASP A 67 -14.06 -13.18 -7.82
CA ASP A 67 -14.87 -12.56 -8.87
C ASP A 67 -13.93 -12.02 -9.97
N TYR A 68 -13.67 -12.85 -10.99
CA TYR A 68 -12.89 -12.44 -12.15
C TYR A 68 -13.43 -11.16 -12.80
N ARG A 69 -14.75 -10.95 -12.76
CA ARG A 69 -15.39 -9.70 -13.21
C ARG A 69 -14.98 -8.48 -12.38
N ALA A 70 -14.90 -8.61 -11.06
CA ALA A 70 -14.46 -7.53 -10.18
C ALA A 70 -12.96 -7.24 -10.35
N MET A 71 -12.14 -8.29 -10.52
CA MET A 71 -10.72 -8.14 -10.84
C MET A 71 -10.51 -7.46 -12.19
N LEU A 72 -11.24 -7.87 -13.24
CA LEU A 72 -11.20 -7.22 -14.54
C LEU A 72 -11.68 -5.77 -14.48
N ALA A 73 -12.72 -5.46 -13.69
CA ALA A 73 -13.19 -4.09 -13.53
C ALA A 73 -12.15 -3.17 -12.86
N LEU A 74 -11.33 -3.71 -11.95
CA LEU A 74 -10.24 -2.96 -11.31
C LEU A 74 -8.98 -2.91 -12.18
N ALA A 75 -8.67 -3.98 -12.92
CA ALA A 75 -7.47 -4.07 -13.74
C ALA A 75 -7.62 -3.38 -15.10
N ALA A 76 -8.82 -3.36 -15.69
CA ALA A 76 -9.09 -2.73 -16.98
C ALA A 76 -8.62 -1.26 -17.06
N PRO A 77 -8.97 -0.37 -16.11
CA PRO A 77 -8.50 1.02 -16.17
C PRO A 77 -6.98 1.11 -16.06
N LEU A 78 -6.34 0.24 -15.27
CA LEU A 78 -4.89 0.21 -15.12
C LEU A 78 -4.20 -0.23 -16.42
N PHE A 79 -4.72 -1.26 -17.09
CA PHE A 79 -4.20 -1.72 -18.38
C PHE A 79 -4.33 -0.65 -19.47
N ILE A 80 -5.47 0.03 -19.54
CA ILE A 80 -5.68 1.12 -20.51
C ILE A 80 -4.69 2.25 -20.24
N ASN A 81 -4.53 2.65 -18.98
CA ASN A 81 -3.55 3.68 -18.60
C ASN A 81 -2.12 3.30 -19.01
N SER A 82 -1.67 2.08 -18.71
CA SER A 82 -0.34 1.60 -19.09
C SER A 82 -0.17 1.49 -20.61
N GLY A 83 -1.20 1.06 -21.33
CA GLY A 83 -1.19 0.99 -22.79
C GLY A 83 -1.06 2.37 -23.44
N ILE A 84 -1.80 3.37 -22.94
CA ILE A 84 -1.70 4.75 -23.43
C ILE A 84 -0.29 5.29 -23.18
N GLN A 85 0.27 5.11 -21.98
CA GLN A 85 1.63 5.57 -21.71
C GLN A 85 2.68 4.92 -22.62
N ALA A 86 2.55 3.63 -22.92
CA ALA A 86 3.46 2.95 -23.84
C ALA A 86 3.38 3.54 -25.27
N VAL A 87 2.17 3.83 -25.75
CA VAL A 87 1.95 4.47 -27.06
C VAL A 87 2.55 5.88 -27.08
N LEU A 88 2.37 6.66 -26.00
CA LEU A 88 2.95 8.00 -25.88
C LEU A 88 4.49 7.94 -25.94
N ASN A 89 5.11 7.09 -25.13
CA ASN A 89 6.57 6.93 -25.13
C ASN A 89 7.13 6.53 -26.51
N LEU A 90 6.43 5.65 -27.22
CA LEU A 90 6.80 5.24 -28.58
C LEU A 90 6.64 6.39 -29.57
N THR A 91 5.54 7.13 -29.47
CA THR A 91 5.22 8.26 -30.33
C THR A 91 6.26 9.37 -30.17
N ASP A 92 6.59 9.74 -28.93
CA ASP A 92 7.60 10.74 -28.61
C ASP A 92 8.97 10.37 -29.18
N THR A 93 9.38 9.11 -28.98
CA THR A 93 10.66 8.61 -29.51
C THR A 93 10.67 8.58 -31.04
N TRP A 94 9.56 8.19 -31.66
CA TRP A 94 9.43 8.14 -33.12
C TRP A 94 9.48 9.53 -33.76
N PHE A 95 8.77 10.50 -33.19
CA PHE A 95 8.85 11.90 -33.63
C PHE A 95 10.25 12.46 -33.43
N LEU A 96 10.85 12.23 -32.27
CA LEU A 96 12.19 12.71 -31.97
C LEU A 96 13.23 12.16 -32.96
N GLY A 97 13.14 10.86 -33.29
CA GLY A 97 14.00 10.22 -34.28
C GLY A 97 13.86 10.76 -35.71
N ARG A 98 12.78 11.49 -36.02
CA ARG A 98 12.50 12.04 -37.36
C ARG A 98 12.96 13.50 -37.54
N ILE A 99 13.27 14.22 -36.46
CA ILE A 99 13.52 15.67 -36.50
C ILE A 99 14.92 16.04 -37.05
N SER A 100 15.99 15.35 -36.64
CA SER A 100 17.33 15.32 -37.28
C SER A 100 18.31 14.55 -36.36
N ALA A 101 19.44 14.05 -36.89
CA ALA A 101 20.47 13.35 -36.11
C ALA A 101 21.08 14.23 -35.00
N ASP A 102 21.28 15.52 -35.27
CA ASP A 102 21.80 16.47 -34.27
C ASP A 102 20.80 16.75 -33.15
N ALA A 103 19.50 16.81 -33.47
CA ALA A 103 18.45 17.03 -32.48
C ALA A 103 18.28 15.81 -31.55
N THR A 104 18.43 14.59 -32.07
CA THR A 104 18.39 13.37 -31.26
C THR A 104 19.61 13.25 -30.34
N ALA A 105 20.80 13.62 -30.82
CA ALA A 105 22.02 13.63 -30.01
C ALA A 105 21.94 14.64 -28.84
N ALA A 106 21.41 15.84 -29.08
CA ALA A 106 21.20 16.85 -28.05
C ALA A 106 20.20 16.38 -26.97
N VAL A 107 19.08 15.76 -27.35
CA VAL A 107 18.12 15.22 -26.38
C VAL A 107 18.71 14.04 -25.61
N GLY A 108 19.49 13.18 -26.25
CA GLY A 108 20.21 12.09 -25.59
C GLY A 108 21.16 12.57 -24.49
N ALA A 109 21.83 13.72 -24.70
CA ALA A 109 22.69 14.33 -23.69
C ALA A 109 21.90 14.85 -22.48
N ILE A 110 20.71 15.42 -22.70
CA ILE A 110 19.84 15.98 -21.65
C ILE A 110 19.00 14.88 -20.97
N TYR A 111 18.83 13.71 -21.60
CA TYR A 111 17.98 12.62 -21.12
C TYR A 111 18.33 12.17 -19.69
N TRP A 112 19.62 12.11 -19.35
CA TRP A 112 20.05 11.79 -17.98
C TRP A 112 19.62 12.82 -16.94
N LEU A 113 19.52 14.11 -17.30
CA LEU A 113 18.98 15.14 -16.40
C LEU A 113 17.46 15.01 -16.27
N VAL A 114 16.76 14.74 -17.37
CA VAL A 114 15.31 14.50 -17.37
C VAL A 114 14.96 13.28 -16.52
N ILE A 115 15.72 12.17 -16.62
CA ILE A 115 15.45 10.98 -15.83
C ILE A 115 15.62 11.26 -14.33
N LEU A 116 16.62 12.05 -13.94
CA LEU A 116 16.83 12.46 -12.55
C LEU A 116 15.65 13.30 -12.05
N PHE A 117 15.17 14.25 -12.85
CA PHE A 117 13.99 15.06 -12.54
C PHE A 117 12.73 14.21 -12.35
N VAL A 118 12.46 13.30 -13.29
CA VAL A 118 11.32 12.38 -13.22
C VAL A 118 11.44 11.47 -11.99
N LEU A 119 12.64 11.02 -11.64
CA LEU A 119 12.85 10.15 -10.48
C LEU A 119 12.58 10.87 -9.16
N VAL A 120 13.07 12.10 -9.00
CA VAL A 120 12.88 12.89 -7.76
C VAL A 120 11.41 13.29 -7.61
N LEU A 121 10.83 13.94 -8.62
CA LEU A 121 9.46 14.43 -8.53
C LEU A 121 8.43 13.29 -8.61
N GLY A 122 8.64 12.34 -9.52
CA GLY A 122 7.79 11.16 -9.64
C GLY A 122 7.85 10.28 -8.39
N GLY A 123 9.03 10.14 -7.77
CA GLY A 123 9.20 9.42 -6.51
C GLY A 123 8.38 10.02 -5.37
N VAL A 124 8.43 11.35 -5.22
CA VAL A 124 7.60 12.07 -4.23
C VAL A 124 6.11 11.88 -4.54
N ALA A 125 5.71 12.00 -5.80
CA ALA A 125 4.30 11.83 -6.20
C ALA A 125 3.76 10.42 -5.86
N ILE A 126 4.54 9.37 -6.12
CA ILE A 126 4.18 7.98 -5.80
C ILE A 126 4.09 7.78 -4.27
N ALA A 127 5.03 8.34 -3.51
CA ALA A 127 5.01 8.28 -2.05
C ALA A 127 3.76 8.97 -1.46
N VAL A 128 3.44 10.18 -1.93
CA VAL A 128 2.24 10.93 -1.50
C VAL A 128 0.98 10.16 -1.88
N GLN A 129 0.88 9.64 -3.10
CA GLN A 129 -0.26 8.85 -3.56
C GLN A 129 -0.50 7.62 -2.67
N THR A 130 0.57 6.94 -2.24
CA THR A 130 0.48 5.77 -1.35
C THR A 130 -0.05 6.15 0.03
N LEU A 131 0.47 7.23 0.63
CA LEU A 131 0.02 7.72 1.93
C LEU A 131 -1.44 8.19 1.89
N VAL A 132 -1.83 8.89 0.82
CA VAL A 132 -3.21 9.32 0.59
C VAL A 132 -4.14 8.11 0.46
N ALA A 133 -3.74 7.07 -0.28
CA ALA A 133 -4.53 5.85 -0.40
C ALA A 133 -4.73 5.14 0.95
N GLN A 134 -3.70 5.10 1.80
CA GLN A 134 -3.80 4.54 3.16
C GLN A 134 -4.72 5.37 4.06
N ALA A 135 -4.57 6.70 4.06
CA ALA A 135 -5.42 7.60 4.85
C ALA A 135 -6.88 7.54 4.40
N TYR A 136 -7.11 7.48 3.08
CA TYR A 136 -8.43 7.33 2.48
C TYR A 136 -9.07 5.98 2.85
N GLY A 137 -8.31 4.89 2.79
CA GLY A 137 -8.76 3.55 3.19
C GLY A 137 -9.08 3.43 4.68
N ALA A 138 -8.41 4.22 5.53
CA ALA A 138 -8.69 4.29 6.97
C ALA A 138 -9.87 5.21 7.33
N GLY A 139 -10.52 5.84 6.34
CA GLY A 139 -11.60 6.81 6.56
C GLY A 139 -11.14 8.19 7.06
N ASN A 140 -9.83 8.42 7.17
CA ASN A 140 -9.26 9.69 7.64
C ASN A 140 -9.08 10.68 6.48
N ARG A 141 -10.17 11.34 6.10
CA ARG A 141 -10.21 12.32 5.00
C ARG A 141 -9.38 13.57 5.29
N TYR A 142 -9.32 14.00 6.56
CA TYR A 142 -8.52 15.15 6.98
C TYR A 142 -7.03 14.89 6.80
N GLY A 143 -6.54 13.74 7.29
CA GLY A 143 -5.14 13.34 7.09
C GLY A 143 -4.78 13.14 5.62
N ALA A 144 -5.71 12.66 4.79
CA ALA A 144 -5.49 12.56 3.35
C ALA A 144 -5.29 13.95 2.69
N SER A 145 -6.08 14.94 3.09
CA SER A 145 -5.93 16.32 2.58
C SER A 145 -4.61 16.96 3.03
N GLU A 146 -4.24 16.77 4.30
CA GLU A 146 -2.99 17.30 4.87
C GLU A 146 -1.76 16.71 4.16
N VAL A 147 -1.74 15.40 3.92
CA VAL A 147 -0.65 14.74 3.19
C VAL A 147 -0.61 15.19 1.73
N THR A 148 -1.77 15.37 1.10
CA THR A 148 -1.83 15.88 -0.29
C THR A 148 -1.26 17.29 -0.37
N TRP A 149 -1.63 18.15 0.59
CA TRP A 149 -1.14 19.54 0.67
C TRP A 149 0.36 19.58 0.95
N GLY A 150 0.84 18.78 1.91
CA GLY A 150 2.27 18.65 2.20
C GLY A 150 3.06 18.13 1.00
N GLY A 151 2.53 17.12 0.30
CA GLY A 151 3.11 16.61 -0.94
C GLY A 151 3.20 17.67 -2.03
N LEU A 152 2.17 18.49 -2.19
CA LEU A 152 2.16 19.61 -3.14
C LEU A 152 3.25 20.62 -2.82
N TRP A 153 3.44 20.98 -1.54
CA TRP A 153 4.54 21.87 -1.12
C TRP A 153 5.91 21.26 -1.36
N VAL A 154 6.09 19.96 -1.12
CA VAL A 154 7.36 19.28 -1.40
C VAL A 154 7.68 19.30 -2.90
N VAL A 155 6.68 19.07 -3.76
CA VAL A 155 6.86 19.17 -5.22
C VAL A 155 7.13 20.61 -5.64
N ALA A 156 6.38 21.58 -5.11
CA ALA A 156 6.55 22.99 -5.44
C ALA A 156 7.91 23.55 -4.99
N LEU A 157 8.45 23.08 -3.86
CA LEU A 157 9.74 23.52 -3.32
C LEU A 157 10.93 22.77 -3.94
N SER A 158 10.70 21.56 -4.47
CA SER A 158 11.71 20.82 -5.24
C SER A 158 11.77 21.24 -6.71
N ALA A 159 10.69 21.81 -7.27
CA ALA A 159 10.66 22.36 -8.62
C ALA A 159 11.73 23.44 -8.90
N PRO A 160 11.99 24.44 -8.03
CA PRO A 160 13.02 25.46 -8.25
C PRO A 160 14.45 25.01 -7.90
N LEU A 161 14.67 23.76 -7.50
CA LEU A 161 16.03 23.23 -7.26
C LEU A 161 16.82 23.04 -8.57
N PHE A 162 16.21 23.30 -9.72
CA PHE A 162 16.73 23.15 -11.08
C PHE A 162 16.22 24.26 -12.00
#